data_AF-A0A7Z0KV56-F1
#
_entry.id   AF-A0A7Z0KV56-F1
#
_cell.length_a   1.000
_cell.length_b   1.000
_cell.length_c   1.000
_cell.angle_alpha   90.00
_cell.angle_beta   90.00
_cell.angle_gamma   90.00
#
_symmetry.space_group_name_H-M   'P 1'
#
loop_
_entity.id
_entity.type
_entity.pdbx_description
1 polymer ?
#
loop_
_entity_poly.entity_id
_entity_poly.type
_entity_poly.pdbx_seq_one_letter_code
_entity_poly.pdbx_strand_id
1 'polypeptide(L)'
;MYLTYPEFTNILPDTVSEDAFKKLISKAEIQIDTVTNYFYGMPNSPVLSDDSASEYPWINARAKAFKRAIALTIDYMDRNSVTDSSDLNNGSYSSVEIGRTTLQSANSDGSSSTSSGFAVPDEALMLLGRFGLRYGGVASV
;
A
#
# COMPACT_ATOMS: atom_id res chain seq x y z
N MET A 1 1.27 2.98 -14.61
CA MET A 1 -0.02 2.90 -13.91
C MET A 1 -0.40 1.45 -13.77
N TYR A 2 -0.44 0.98 -12.52
CA TYR A 2 -0.58 -0.41 -12.12
C TYR A 2 -2.00 -0.82 -11.76
N LEU A 3 -2.86 0.15 -11.42
CA LEU A 3 -4.24 -0.07 -11.00
C LEU A 3 -5.16 0.94 -11.68
N THR A 4 -6.24 0.47 -12.30
CA THR A 4 -7.30 1.32 -12.85
C THR A 4 -8.44 1.54 -11.85
N TYR A 5 -9.24 2.60 -12.02
CA TYR A 5 -10.37 2.85 -11.12
C TYR A 5 -11.40 1.70 -11.06
N PRO A 6 -11.79 1.04 -12.18
CA PRO A 6 -12.67 -0.13 -12.12
C PRO A 6 -12.05 -1.33 -11.37
N GLU A 7 -10.74 -1.53 -11.47
CA GLU A 7 -10.04 -2.56 -10.69
C GLU A 7 -9.99 -2.18 -9.21
N PHE A 8 -9.78 -0.90 -8.89
CA PHE A 8 -9.81 -0.38 -7.53
C PHE A 8 -11.17 -0.63 -6.88
N THR A 9 -12.28 -0.28 -7.55
CA THR A 9 -13.63 -0.50 -7.00
C THR A 9 -14.00 -1.97 -6.87
N ASN A 10 -13.37 -2.86 -7.65
CA ASN A 10 -13.50 -4.30 -7.46
C ASN A 10 -12.82 -4.79 -6.16
N ILE A 11 -11.72 -4.13 -5.75
CA ILE A 11 -10.98 -4.47 -4.54
C ILE A 11 -11.61 -3.82 -3.30
N LEU A 12 -11.89 -2.52 -3.37
CA LEU A 12 -12.47 -1.69 -2.30
C LEU A 12 -13.70 -0.96 -2.84
N PRO A 13 -14.90 -1.57 -2.77
CA PRO A 13 -16.12 -0.95 -3.25
C PRO A 13 -16.49 0.27 -2.41
N ASP A 14 -17.02 1.31 -3.08
CA ASP A 14 -17.61 2.52 -2.49
C ASP A 14 -16.76 3.27 -1.46
N THR A 15 -15.43 3.12 -1.54
CA THR A 15 -14.52 3.64 -0.53
C THR A 15 -13.96 5.02 -0.89
N VAL A 16 -13.51 5.22 -2.14
CA VAL A 16 -12.88 6.46 -2.61
C VAL A 16 -13.50 6.89 -3.94
N SER A 17 -13.74 8.19 -4.11
CA SER A 17 -14.28 8.75 -5.37
C SER A 17 -13.26 8.70 -6.52
N GLU A 18 -13.73 8.69 -7.77
CA GLU A 18 -12.84 8.66 -8.95
C GLU A 18 -11.87 9.86 -9.01
N ASP A 19 -12.34 11.05 -8.62
CA ASP A 19 -11.50 12.26 -8.57
C ASP A 19 -10.41 12.17 -7.51
N ALA A 20 -10.72 11.62 -6.33
CA ALA A 20 -9.74 11.38 -5.28
C ALA A 20 -8.74 10.30 -5.71
N PHE A 21 -9.22 9.20 -6.31
CA PHE A 21 -8.38 8.15 -6.86
C PHE A 21 -7.36 8.71 -7.87
N LYS A 22 -7.79 9.54 -8.83
CA LYS A 22 -6.90 10.15 -9.83
C LYS A 22 -5.81 11.03 -9.21
N LYS A 23 -6.11 11.70 -8.09
CA LYS A 23 -5.14 12.53 -7.37
C LYS A 23 -4.15 11.70 -6.55
N LEU A 24 -4.60 10.58 -5.99
CA LEU A 24 -3.84 9.78 -5.02
C LEU A 24 -3.04 8.64 -5.67
N ILE A 25 -3.51 8.07 -6.79
CA ILE A 25 -2.93 6.87 -7.41
C ILE A 25 -1.42 7.03 -7.67
N SER A 26 -0.98 8.14 -8.26
CA SER A 26 0.44 8.35 -8.55
C SER A 26 1.31 8.37 -7.29
N LYS A 27 0.80 8.95 -6.19
CA LYS A 27 1.51 8.97 -4.91
C LYS A 27 1.56 7.57 -4.28
N ALA A 28 0.43 6.87 -4.28
CA ALA A 28 0.35 5.51 -3.78
C ALA A 28 1.28 4.55 -4.56
N GLU A 29 1.33 4.67 -5.89
CA GLU A 29 2.25 3.89 -6.74
C GLU A 29 3.71 4.13 -6.36
N ILE A 30 4.14 5.40 -6.21
CA ILE A 30 5.51 5.74 -5.81
C ILE A 30 5.87 5.12 -4.45
N GLN A 31 4.97 5.19 -3.48
CA GLN A 31 5.24 4.65 -2.15
C GLN A 31 5.29 3.12 -2.17
N ILE A 32 4.37 2.47 -2.89
CA ILE A 32 4.37 1.01 -3.04
C ILE A 32 5.60 0.53 -3.81
N ASP A 33 5.99 1.21 -4.88
CA ASP A 33 7.25 0.91 -5.57
C ASP A 33 8.44 1.09 -4.62
N THR A 34 8.48 2.15 -3.82
CA THR A 34 9.59 2.34 -2.86
C THR A 34 9.68 1.22 -1.83
N VAL A 35 8.56 0.82 -1.20
CA VAL A 35 8.57 -0.25 -0.18
C VAL A 35 8.79 -1.64 -0.77
N THR A 36 8.55 -1.82 -2.07
CA THR A 36 8.84 -3.06 -2.81
C THR A 36 10.19 -3.03 -3.52
N ASN A 37 10.98 -1.97 -3.34
CA ASN A 37 12.24 -1.74 -4.06
C ASN A 37 12.07 -1.83 -5.59
N TYR A 38 11.01 -1.19 -6.10
CA TYR A 38 10.64 -1.11 -7.51
C TYR A 38 10.51 -2.48 -8.18
N PHE A 39 9.91 -3.46 -7.47
CA PHE A 39 9.78 -4.84 -7.95
C PHE A 39 9.17 -4.95 -9.35
N TYR A 40 8.21 -4.10 -9.71
CA TYR A 40 7.61 -4.01 -11.06
C TYR A 40 8.05 -2.76 -11.85
N GLY A 41 8.91 -1.91 -11.28
CA GLY A 41 9.25 -0.59 -11.80
C GLY A 41 10.66 -0.45 -12.39
N MET A 42 11.54 -1.45 -12.22
CA MET A 42 12.90 -1.42 -12.75
C MET A 42 13.01 -1.98 -14.19
N PRO A 43 14.01 -1.56 -14.98
CA PRO A 43 14.34 -2.25 -16.23
C PRO A 43 14.63 -3.74 -15.98
N ASN A 44 14.10 -4.62 -16.83
CA ASN A 44 14.18 -6.09 -16.71
C ASN A 44 13.48 -6.68 -15.47
N SER A 45 12.64 -5.90 -14.79
CA SER A 45 11.77 -6.44 -13.75
C SER A 45 10.62 -7.28 -14.34
N PRO A 46 9.99 -8.15 -13.54
CA PRO A 46 8.74 -8.81 -13.94
C PRO A 46 7.70 -7.78 -14.39
N VAL A 47 6.83 -8.17 -15.32
CA VAL A 47 5.75 -7.30 -15.79
C VAL A 47 4.47 -7.64 -15.03
N LEU A 48 3.84 -6.63 -14.40
CA LEU A 48 2.66 -6.86 -13.56
C LEU A 48 1.49 -7.49 -14.33
N SER A 49 1.30 -7.14 -15.61
CA SER A 49 0.26 -7.74 -16.46
C SER A 49 0.50 -9.23 -16.69
N ASP A 50 1.75 -9.62 -16.90
CA ASP A 50 2.15 -10.99 -17.19
C ASP A 50 2.01 -11.84 -15.92
N ASP A 51 2.47 -11.31 -14.78
CA ASP A 51 2.25 -11.96 -13.48
C ASP A 51 0.75 -12.09 -13.16
N SER A 52 -0.06 -11.07 -13.50
CA SER A 52 -1.52 -11.11 -13.33
C SER A 52 -2.22 -12.13 -14.22
N ALA A 53 -1.62 -12.51 -15.35
CA ALA A 53 -2.14 -13.52 -16.27
C ALA A 53 -1.43 -14.87 -16.13
N SER A 54 -0.49 -15.00 -15.18
CA SER A 54 0.32 -16.20 -15.03
C SER A 54 -0.53 -17.43 -14.67
N GLU A 55 -0.25 -18.54 -15.35
CA GLU A 55 -0.81 -19.87 -15.04
C GLU A 55 -0.36 -20.37 -13.65
N TYR A 56 0.72 -19.82 -13.09
CA TYR A 56 1.21 -20.17 -11.77
C TYR A 56 0.41 -19.41 -10.69
N PRO A 57 -0.36 -20.12 -9.84
CA PRO A 57 -1.24 -19.46 -8.87
C PRO A 57 -0.52 -18.52 -7.90
N TRP A 58 0.72 -18.86 -7.53
CA TRP A 58 1.56 -18.03 -6.65
C TRP A 58 1.92 -16.69 -7.29
N ILE A 59 2.30 -16.68 -8.58
CA ILE A 59 2.68 -15.47 -9.31
C ILE A 59 1.46 -14.55 -9.48
N ASN A 60 0.31 -15.13 -9.85
CA ASN A 60 -0.95 -14.44 -9.91
C ASN A 60 -1.37 -13.82 -8.56
N ALA A 61 -1.20 -14.57 -7.47
CA ALA A 61 -1.52 -14.09 -6.13
C ALA A 61 -0.60 -12.93 -5.68
N ARG A 62 0.69 -12.96 -6.06
CA ARG A 62 1.64 -11.86 -5.82
C ARG A 62 1.22 -10.58 -6.54
N ALA A 63 0.85 -10.65 -7.82
CA ALA A 63 0.35 -9.49 -8.56
C ALA A 63 -0.95 -8.92 -7.95
N LYS A 64 -1.88 -9.80 -7.55
CA LYS A 64 -3.10 -9.39 -6.83
C LYS A 64 -2.77 -8.71 -5.49
N ALA A 65 -1.80 -9.22 -4.75
CA ALA A 65 -1.35 -8.64 -3.49
C ALA A 65 -0.76 -7.24 -3.69
N PHE A 66 0.04 -7.04 -4.74
CA PHE A 66 0.59 -5.74 -5.12
C PHE A 66 -0.52 -4.72 -5.43
N LYS A 67 -1.47 -5.09 -6.29
CA LYS A 67 -2.63 -4.23 -6.62
C LYS A 67 -3.49 -3.88 -5.39
N ARG A 68 -3.70 -4.85 -4.50
CA ARG A 68 -4.41 -4.64 -3.23
C ARG A 68 -3.67 -3.69 -2.30
N ALA A 69 -2.34 -3.80 -2.21
CA ALA A 69 -1.54 -2.88 -1.41
C ALA A 69 -1.65 -1.43 -1.90
N ILE A 70 -1.68 -1.21 -3.22
CA ILE A 70 -1.96 0.12 -3.80
C ILE A 70 -3.35 0.61 -3.40
N ALA A 71 -4.38 -0.23 -3.53
CA ALA A 71 -5.75 0.14 -3.16
C ALA A 71 -5.88 0.53 -1.68
N LEU A 72 -5.31 -0.26 -0.76
CA LEU A 72 -5.30 0.04 0.68
C LEU A 72 -4.54 1.34 0.99
N THR A 73 -3.46 1.60 0.26
CA THR A 73 -2.69 2.85 0.40
C THR A 73 -3.52 4.06 -0.03
N ILE A 74 -4.27 3.96 -1.13
CA ILE A 74 -5.16 5.05 -1.59
C ILE A 74 -6.27 5.32 -0.57
N ASP A 75 -6.92 4.26 -0.05
CA ASP A 75 -7.95 4.40 0.99
C ASP A 75 -7.38 5.08 2.26
N TYR A 76 -6.22 4.62 2.72
CA TYR A 76 -5.55 5.21 3.87
C TYR A 76 -5.23 6.69 3.66
N MET A 77 -4.71 7.06 2.49
CA MET A 77 -4.39 8.45 2.15
C MET A 77 -5.63 9.34 2.14
N ASP A 78 -6.74 8.87 1.55
CA ASP A 78 -8.00 9.61 1.48
C ASP A 78 -8.61 9.82 2.87
N ARG A 79 -8.72 8.74 3.66
CA ARG A 79 -9.34 8.76 4.99
C ARG A 79 -8.59 9.59 6.01
N ASN A 80 -7.26 9.62 5.94
CA ASN A 80 -6.43 10.34 6.89
C ASN A 80 -5.97 11.71 6.35
N SER A 81 -6.29 12.06 5.10
CA SER A 81 -5.76 13.24 4.42
C SER A 81 -4.23 13.34 4.50
N VAL A 82 -3.55 12.18 4.55
CA VAL A 82 -2.09 12.06 4.59
C VAL A 82 -1.64 11.57 3.25
N THR A 83 -0.73 12.29 2.63
CA THR A 83 -0.18 11.86 1.35
C THR A 83 1.31 11.58 1.40
N ASP A 84 2.05 12.19 2.33
CA ASP A 84 3.51 12.08 2.44
C ASP A 84 4.00 12.19 3.90
N SER A 85 5.30 11.97 4.12
CA SER A 85 5.95 12.00 5.45
C SER A 85 5.78 13.32 6.21
N SER A 86 5.64 14.44 5.49
CA SER A 86 5.39 15.76 6.07
C SER A 86 4.02 15.83 6.73
N ASP A 87 3.00 15.24 6.10
CA ASP A 87 1.65 15.16 6.66
C ASP A 87 1.66 14.21 7.87
N LEU A 88 2.47 13.15 7.80
CA LEU A 88 2.55 12.14 8.85
C LEU A 88 3.12 12.70 10.17
N ASN A 89 4.05 13.65 10.08
CA ASN A 89 4.74 14.26 11.21
C ASN A 89 3.98 15.44 11.84
N ASN A 90 2.92 15.97 11.21
CA ASN A 90 2.35 17.28 11.57
C ASN A 90 1.02 17.24 12.35
N GLY A 91 0.49 16.06 12.71
CA GLY A 91 -0.39 15.95 13.89
C GLY A 91 -1.72 15.21 13.73
N SER A 92 -2.16 14.68 14.89
CA SER A 92 -3.49 14.16 15.27
C SER A 92 -4.20 13.24 14.28
N TYR A 93 -4.00 11.93 14.45
CA TYR A 93 -4.90 10.92 13.91
C TYR A 93 -6.11 10.73 14.83
N SER A 94 -7.32 10.83 14.28
CA SER A 94 -8.51 10.25 14.93
C SER A 94 -8.46 8.73 14.74
N SER A 95 -8.60 7.98 15.83
CA SER A 95 -8.65 6.52 15.81
C SER A 95 -9.67 6.01 14.78
N VAL A 96 -9.20 5.23 13.80
CA VAL A 96 -10.06 4.57 12.81
C VAL A 96 -10.03 3.07 13.06
N GLU A 97 -11.20 2.48 13.33
CA GLU A 97 -11.39 1.03 13.31
C GLU A 97 -11.73 0.56 11.90
N ILE A 98 -10.93 -0.37 11.36
CA ILE A 98 -11.25 -1.12 10.14
C ILE A 98 -11.42 -2.59 10.51
N GLY A 99 -12.68 -3.05 10.52
CA GLY A 99 -13.10 -4.43 10.28
C GLY A 99 -12.69 -5.55 11.26
N ARG A 100 -11.72 -5.30 12.16
CA ARG A 100 -11.24 -6.12 13.31
C ARG A 100 -9.91 -5.60 13.88
N THR A 101 -9.35 -4.54 13.30
CA THR A 101 -8.10 -3.93 13.74
C THR A 101 -8.41 -2.59 14.40
N THR A 102 -8.22 -2.52 15.72
CA THR A 102 -8.40 -1.30 16.52
C THR A 102 -7.07 -0.54 16.56
N LEU A 103 -7.01 0.64 15.96
CA LEU A 103 -5.88 1.58 16.14
C LEU A 103 -6.10 2.35 17.44
N GLN A 104 -5.57 1.83 18.55
CA GLN A 104 -5.52 2.55 19.82
C GLN A 104 -4.30 3.49 19.84
N SER A 105 -4.54 4.81 19.80
CA SER A 105 -3.55 5.79 20.24
C SER A 105 -3.40 5.67 21.76
N ALA A 106 -2.50 4.79 22.20
CA ALA A 106 -2.03 4.78 23.58
C ALA A 106 -0.98 5.88 23.74
N ASN A 107 -1.43 7.03 24.24
CA ASN A 107 -0.67 8.08 24.94
C ASN A 107 0.57 8.70 24.26
N SER A 108 0.57 10.04 24.26
CA SER A 108 1.74 10.94 24.36
C SER A 108 3.13 10.26 24.31
N ASP A 109 3.90 10.59 23.27
CA ASP A 109 5.32 10.27 23.00
C ASP A 109 5.67 9.12 22.03
N GLY A 110 4.72 8.52 21.32
CA GLY A 110 5.02 7.45 20.37
C GLY A 110 4.29 7.63 19.05
N SER A 111 4.96 8.24 18.07
CA SER A 111 4.53 8.26 16.67
C SER A 111 4.13 6.84 16.24
N SER A 112 2.82 6.59 16.10
CA SER A 112 2.28 5.48 15.31
C SER A 112 2.47 5.78 13.82
N SER A 113 3.68 6.20 13.46
CA SER A 113 4.14 6.22 12.09
C SER A 113 4.37 4.77 11.71
N THR A 114 3.73 4.34 10.64
CA THR A 114 4.35 3.42 9.68
C THR A 114 5.87 3.68 9.71
N SER A 115 6.66 2.73 10.22
CA SER A 115 7.98 2.98 10.81
C SER A 115 9.05 3.56 9.87
N SER A 116 8.68 3.89 8.64
CA SER A 116 9.52 4.35 7.55
C SER A 116 9.11 5.72 6.99
N GLY A 117 8.11 6.40 7.56
CA GLY A 117 7.67 7.73 7.09
C GLY A 117 6.87 7.73 5.78
N PHE A 118 6.36 6.58 5.34
CA PHE A 118 5.51 6.46 4.15
C PHE A 118 4.04 6.45 4.57
N ALA A 119 3.11 6.95 3.75
CA ALA A 119 1.68 6.83 3.97
C ALA A 119 1.12 5.44 3.58
N VAL A 120 1.90 4.36 3.81
CA VAL A 120 1.53 2.98 3.46
C VAL A 120 1.06 2.26 4.72
N PRO A 121 -0.22 1.83 4.82
CA PRO A 121 -0.74 1.22 6.03
C PRO A 121 -0.08 -0.14 6.32
N ASP A 122 -0.01 -0.52 7.60
CA ASP A 122 0.64 -1.77 8.04
C ASP A 122 0.05 -3.02 7.39
N GLU A 123 -1.25 -3.04 7.10
CA GLU A 123 -1.91 -4.14 6.39
C GLU A 123 -1.38 -4.31 4.95
N ALA A 124 -1.10 -3.21 4.24
CA ALA A 124 -0.47 -3.25 2.93
C ALA A 124 0.96 -3.80 3.05
N LEU A 125 1.72 -3.38 4.07
CA LEU A 125 3.06 -3.89 4.33
C LEU A 125 3.09 -5.39 4.70
N MET A 126 2.13 -5.86 5.51
CA MET A 126 1.97 -7.26 5.84
C MET A 126 1.62 -8.09 4.60
N LEU A 127 0.71 -7.57 3.76
CA LEU A 127 0.30 -8.22 2.53
C LEU A 127 1.50 -8.37 1.57
N LEU A 128 2.25 -7.29 1.33
CA LEU A 128 3.45 -7.32 0.48
C LEU A 128 4.52 -8.28 1.05
N GLY A 129 4.74 -8.25 2.36
CA GLY A 129 5.71 -9.13 3.03
C GLY A 129 5.39 -10.61 2.86
N ARG A 130 4.10 -10.98 2.92
CA ARG A 130 3.65 -12.37 2.75
C ARG A 130 3.95 -12.95 1.36
N PHE A 131 4.02 -12.09 0.34
CA PHE A 131 4.31 -12.50 -1.05
C PHE A 131 5.76 -12.27 -1.47
N GLY A 132 6.65 -11.98 -0.51
CA GLY A 132 8.08 -11.75 -0.79
C GLY A 132 8.36 -10.49 -1.60
N LEU A 133 7.41 -9.54 -1.63
CA LEU A 133 7.57 -8.27 -2.33
C LEU A 133 8.36 -7.23 -1.51
N ARG A 134 8.54 -7.47 -0.21
CA ARG A 134 9.44 -6.68 0.61
C ARG A 134 10.82 -7.32 0.57
N TYR A 135 11.85 -6.51 0.35
CA TYR A 135 13.24 -6.95 0.46
C TYR A 135 13.52 -7.34 1.92
N GLY A 136 13.28 -8.61 2.25
CA GLY A 136 13.85 -9.25 3.42
C GLY A 136 15.27 -9.62 3.05
N GLY A 137 16.21 -8.70 3.26
CA GLY A 137 17.61 -9.09 3.34
C GLY A 137 17.68 -10.24 4.33
N VAL A 138 18.11 -11.42 3.88
CA VAL A 138 18.56 -12.45 4.79
C VAL A 138 19.57 -11.77 5.71
N ALA A 139 19.33 -11.81 7.02
CA ALA A 139 20.41 -11.57 7.95
C ALA A 139 21.44 -12.65 7.66
N SER A 140 22.49 -12.32 6.91
CA SER A 140 23.66 -13.18 6.82
C SER A 140 24.16 -13.35 8.25
N VAL A 141 24.00 -14.58 8.75
CA VAL A 141 24.59 -15.06 10.00
C VAL A 141 26.11 -15.19 9.86
#